data_AF-A0A1G3BPW3-F1
#
_entry.id   AF-A0A1G3BPW3-F1
#
_cell.length_a   1.000
_cell.length_b   1.000
_cell.length_c   1.000
_cell.angle_alpha   90.00
_cell.angle_beta   90.00
_cell.angle_gamma   90.00
#
_symmetry.space_group_name_H-M   'P 1'
#
loop_
_entity.id
_entity.type
_entity.pdbx_description
1 polymer ?
#
loop_
_entity_poly.entity_id
_entity_poly.type
_entity_poly.pdbx_seq_one_letter_code
_entity_poly.pdbx_strand_id
1 'polypeptide(L)'
;MLNINKNKTFPLLLLTGSSLNHQGTFSRYSNALVAVAPECFAEINIKDAQELNINNGDKIVVESLQNKITLKAKVTNKSPKGIVFIPGDFEWIPVNLVRNKTYTPIKIYKEAN
;
A
#
# COMPACT_ATOMS: atom_id res chain seq x y z
N MET A 1 -15.76 13.56 -13.51
CA MET A 1 -15.41 13.23 -12.11
C MET A 1 -15.48 11.73 -11.93
N LEU A 2 -14.50 11.12 -11.26
CA LEU A 2 -14.58 9.71 -10.86
C LEU A 2 -15.66 9.56 -9.77
N ASN A 3 -16.65 8.72 -10.00
CA ASN A 3 -17.71 8.47 -9.01
C ASN A 3 -17.29 7.27 -8.14
N ILE A 4 -16.87 7.55 -6.91
CA ILE A 4 -16.36 6.55 -5.97
C ILE A 4 -17.54 6.05 -5.15
N ASN A 5 -18.03 4.85 -5.46
CA ASN A 5 -19.07 4.19 -4.66
C ASN A 5 -18.42 3.60 -3.40
N LYS A 6 -18.88 4.02 -2.21
CA LYS A 6 -18.41 3.44 -0.95
C LYS A 6 -18.79 1.97 -0.88
N ASN A 7 -17.79 1.10 -0.90
CA ASN A 7 -17.96 -0.33 -0.68
C ASN A 7 -17.81 -0.64 0.83
N LYS A 8 -18.84 -1.22 1.46
CA LYS A 8 -18.79 -1.54 2.90
C LYS A 8 -17.72 -2.60 3.24
N THR A 9 -17.44 -3.52 2.32
CA THR A 9 -16.46 -4.60 2.49
C THR A 9 -15.02 -4.12 2.26
N PHE A 10 -14.85 -3.13 1.38
CA PHE A 10 -13.56 -2.56 1.00
C PHE A 10 -13.60 -1.04 1.18
N PRO A 11 -13.54 -0.55 2.44
CA PRO A 11 -13.82 0.84 2.77
C PRO A 11 -12.70 1.82 2.42
N LEU A 12 -11.49 1.31 2.13
CA LEU A 12 -10.31 2.12 1.81
C LEU A 12 -10.04 2.11 0.31
N LEU A 13 -9.25 3.06 -0.17
CA LEU A 13 -8.78 3.12 -1.56
C LEU A 13 -7.27 2.93 -1.64
N LEU A 14 -6.84 2.12 -2.61
CA LEU A 14 -5.43 1.97 -2.95
C LEU A 14 -5.02 3.07 -3.96
N LEU A 15 -3.98 3.80 -3.59
CA LEU A 15 -3.23 4.68 -4.47
C LEU A 15 -1.85 4.06 -4.73
N THR A 16 -1.42 4.04 -5.98
CA THR A 16 -0.08 3.57 -6.35
C THR A 16 0.68 4.64 -7.12
N GLY A 17 1.99 4.65 -6.99
CA GLY A 17 2.89 5.55 -7.70
C GLY A 17 4.34 5.10 -7.54
N SER A 18 5.28 5.97 -7.87
CA SER A 18 6.68 5.73 -7.54
C SER A 18 7.00 6.17 -6.12
N SER A 19 7.89 5.44 -5.47
CA SER A 19 8.51 5.84 -4.21
C SER A 19 9.46 7.03 -4.45
N LEU A 20 9.90 7.66 -3.35
CA LEU A 20 10.86 8.76 -3.45
C LEU A 20 12.22 8.33 -4.02
N ASN A 21 12.65 7.10 -3.68
CA ASN A 21 14.01 6.62 -3.93
C ASN A 21 14.11 5.72 -5.17
N HIS A 22 12.98 5.18 -5.64
CA HIS A 22 12.91 4.38 -6.86
C HIS A 22 11.94 5.00 -7.85
N GLN A 23 12.41 5.20 -9.08
CA GLN A 23 11.59 5.63 -10.21
C GLN A 23 11.52 4.48 -11.22
N GLY A 24 10.55 3.60 -11.03
CA GLY A 24 10.36 2.43 -11.87
C GLY A 24 11.38 1.32 -11.60
N THR A 25 11.29 0.29 -12.45
CA THR A 25 11.93 -1.01 -12.22
C THR A 25 13.44 -1.02 -12.40
N PHE A 26 14.00 -0.10 -13.21
CA PHE A 26 15.43 -0.06 -13.53
C PHE A 26 16.33 0.34 -12.36
N SER A 27 15.85 1.23 -11.48
CA SER A 27 16.62 1.69 -10.32
C SER A 27 17.02 0.55 -9.37
N ARG A 28 16.29 -0.57 -9.42
CA ARG A 28 16.55 -1.77 -8.62
C ARG A 28 17.76 -2.59 -9.07
N TYR A 29 18.28 -2.38 -10.28
CA TYR A 29 19.51 -3.05 -10.71
C TYR A 29 20.77 -2.44 -10.06
N SER A 30 20.64 -1.28 -9.42
CA SER A 30 21.73 -0.67 -8.67
C SER A 30 21.69 -1.09 -7.20
N ASN A 31 22.69 -1.85 -6.78
CA ASN A 31 22.86 -2.25 -5.37
C ASN A 31 22.88 -1.04 -4.42
N ALA A 32 23.48 0.08 -4.85
CA ALA A 32 23.55 1.30 -4.05
C ALA A 32 22.17 1.93 -3.84
N LEU A 33 21.32 1.96 -4.87
CA LEU A 33 19.96 2.52 -4.76
C LEU A 33 19.05 1.61 -3.95
N VAL A 34 19.14 0.28 -4.15
CA VAL A 34 18.40 -0.70 -3.35
C VAL A 34 18.78 -0.61 -1.87
N ALA A 35 20.06 -0.39 -1.56
CA ALA A 35 20.51 -0.23 -0.17
C ALA A 35 19.89 1.00 0.53
N VAL A 36 19.53 2.06 -0.22
CA VAL A 36 18.88 3.26 0.32
C VAL A 36 17.41 3.01 0.65
N ALA A 37 16.71 2.17 -0.12
CA ALA A 37 15.30 1.87 0.08
C ALA A 37 15.00 0.38 -0.16
N PRO A 38 15.43 -0.50 0.75
CA PRO A 38 15.37 -1.95 0.53
C PRO A 38 13.96 -2.54 0.72
N GLU A 39 13.00 -1.77 1.25
CA GLU A 39 11.70 -2.27 1.66
C GLU A 39 10.55 -1.46 1.03
N CYS A 40 9.49 -2.18 0.69
CA CYS A 40 8.21 -1.62 0.25
C CYS A 40 7.24 -1.57 1.44
N PHE A 41 6.53 -0.45 1.58
CA PHE A 41 5.59 -0.24 2.68
C PHE A 41 4.23 0.20 2.16
N ALA A 42 3.19 -0.16 2.91
CA ALA A 42 1.88 0.45 2.80
C ALA A 42 1.81 1.68 3.70
N GLU A 43 1.77 2.88 3.11
CA GLU A 43 1.62 4.11 3.86
C GLU A 43 0.15 4.33 4.25
N ILE A 44 -0.09 4.48 5.55
CA ILE A 44 -1.44 4.54 6.14
C ILE A 44 -1.54 5.77 7.02
N ASN A 45 -2.68 6.46 6.96
CA ASN A 45 -2.96 7.58 7.85
C ASN A 45 -3.05 7.12 9.32
N ILE A 46 -2.52 7.93 10.24
CA ILE A 46 -2.59 7.67 11.69
C ILE A 46 -4.00 7.32 12.19
N LYS A 47 -5.06 7.98 11.70
CA LYS A 47 -6.43 7.75 12.16
C LYS A 47 -6.97 6.39 11.70
N ASP A 48 -6.72 6.02 10.43
CA ASP A 48 -7.12 4.70 9.93
C ASP A 48 -6.34 3.59 10.63
N ALA A 49 -5.05 3.82 10.88
CA ALA A 49 -4.21 2.88 11.61
C ALA A 49 -4.72 2.65 13.03
N GLN A 50 -5.11 3.72 13.74
CA GLN A 50 -5.74 3.62 15.07
C GLN A 50 -7.08 2.86 15.03
N GLU A 51 -7.96 3.19 14.08
CA GLU A 51 -9.26 2.53 13.92
C GLU A 51 -9.12 1.02 13.64
N LEU A 52 -8.04 0.62 12.97
CA LEU A 52 -7.76 -0.77 12.60
C LEU A 52 -6.76 -1.47 13.56
N ASN A 53 -6.36 -0.80 14.66
CA ASN A 53 -5.34 -1.28 15.60
C ASN A 53 -4.00 -1.66 14.96
N ILE A 54 -3.57 -0.97 13.90
CA ILE A 54 -2.30 -1.17 13.17
C ILE A 54 -1.24 -0.20 13.68
N ASN A 55 -0.08 -0.74 14.08
CA ASN A 55 1.08 0.05 14.46
C ASN A 55 2.05 0.19 13.28
N ASN A 56 2.96 1.16 13.38
CA ASN A 56 4.04 1.30 12.43
C ASN A 56 4.94 0.06 12.45
N GLY A 57 5.25 -0.49 11.28
CA GLY A 57 6.08 -1.68 11.12
C GLY A 57 5.32 -3.01 11.17
N ASP A 58 4.03 -3.00 11.57
CA ASP A 58 3.22 -4.22 11.59
C ASP A 58 3.08 -4.82 10.18
N LYS A 59 3.13 -6.14 10.09
CA LYS A 59 2.85 -6.85 8.84
C LYS A 59 1.35 -6.88 8.62
N ILE A 60 0.91 -6.35 7.48
CA ILE A 60 -0.50 -6.22 7.14
C ILE A 60 -0.81 -6.88 5.81
N VAL A 61 -2.03 -7.38 5.69
CA VAL A 61 -2.60 -7.85 4.44
C VAL A 61 -3.39 -6.72 3.81
N VAL A 62 -3.12 -6.46 2.54
CA VAL A 62 -3.90 -5.56 1.68
C VAL A 62 -4.66 -6.41 0.69
N GLU A 63 -5.98 -6.40 0.81
CA GLU A 63 -6.88 -7.24 0.03
C GLU A 63 -7.82 -6.40 -0.83
N SER A 64 -7.92 -6.75 -2.11
CA SER A 64 -8.93 -6.24 -3.03
C SER A 64 -9.86 -7.39 -3.46
N LEU A 65 -10.79 -7.10 -4.37
CA LEU A 65 -11.65 -8.13 -4.97
C LEU A 65 -10.87 -9.18 -5.77
N GLN A 66 -9.68 -8.85 -6.27
CA GLN A 66 -8.94 -9.70 -7.20
C GLN A 66 -7.94 -10.61 -6.50
N ASN A 67 -7.22 -10.07 -5.51
CA ASN A 67 -6.16 -10.77 -4.82
C ASN A 67 -5.82 -10.07 -3.49
N LYS A 68 -4.79 -10.57 -2.81
CA LYS A 68 -4.19 -9.95 -1.63
C LYS A 68 -2.67 -9.97 -1.71
N ILE A 69 -2.05 -8.99 -1.06
CA ILE A 69 -0.61 -8.91 -0.84
C ILE A 69 -0.33 -8.64 0.63
N THR A 70 0.86 -9.02 1.10
CA THR A 70 1.29 -8.76 2.47
C THR A 70 2.56 -7.92 2.47
N LEU A 71 2.58 -6.84 3.25
CA LEU A 71 3.72 -5.94 3.40
C LEU A 71 3.66 -5.22 4.76
N LYS A 72 4.74 -4.51 5.13
CA LYS A 72 4.77 -3.74 6.37
C LYS A 72 3.97 -2.45 6.24
N ALA A 73 3.27 -2.07 7.30
CA ALA A 73 2.62 -0.78 7.45
C ALA A 73 3.65 0.31 7.77
N LYS A 74 3.50 1.47 7.14
CA LYS A 74 4.20 2.71 7.50
C LYS A 74 3.16 3.74 7.90
N VAL A 75 3.01 3.95 9.20
CA VAL A 75 1.99 4.86 9.74
C VAL A 75 2.52 6.29 9.69
N THR A 76 1.75 7.20 9.08
CA THR A 76 2.19 8.57 8.80
C THR A 76 1.03 9.57 8.92
N ASN A 77 1.36 10.85 9.12
CA ASN A 77 0.41 11.96 9.06
C ASN A 77 0.31 12.59 7.65
N LYS A 78 1.15 12.16 6.70
CA LYS A 78 1.20 12.72 5.33
C LYS A 78 0.12 12.15 4.41
N SER A 79 -0.25 10.88 4.61
CA SER A 79 -1.28 10.23 3.79
C SER A 79 -2.67 10.69 4.20
N PRO A 80 -3.59 10.99 3.26
CA PRO A 80 -4.99 11.30 3.59
C PRO A 80 -5.71 10.13 4.26
N LYS A 81 -6.69 10.42 5.11
CA LYS A 81 -7.58 9.39 5.69
C LYS A 81 -8.37 8.67 4.58
N GLY A 82 -8.53 7.36 4.69
CA GLY A 82 -9.27 6.50 3.76
C GLY A 82 -8.44 6.03 2.56
N ILE A 83 -7.16 6.41 2.48
CA ILE A 83 -6.27 6.09 1.37
C ILE A 83 -5.06 5.34 1.91
N VAL A 84 -4.72 4.23 1.25
CA VAL A 84 -3.45 3.52 1.45
C VAL A 84 -2.59 3.72 0.22
N PHE A 85 -1.37 4.19 0.41
CA PHE A 85 -0.41 4.33 -0.68
C PHE A 85 0.58 3.17 -0.68
N ILE A 86 0.80 2.55 -1.85
CA ILE A 86 1.80 1.51 -2.03
C ILE A 86 2.61 1.82 -3.29
N PRO A 87 3.94 1.96 -3.20
CA PRO A 87 4.78 2.18 -4.37
C PRO A 87 4.77 0.95 -5.29
N GLY A 88 4.73 1.19 -6.61
CA GLY A 88 4.73 0.15 -7.63
C GLY A 88 6.11 -0.30 -8.09
N ASP A 89 7.17 0.24 -7.49
CA ASP A 89 8.53 0.00 -7.96
C ASP A 89 9.12 -1.33 -7.50
N PHE A 90 8.48 -2.07 -6.59
CA PHE A 90 9.06 -3.24 -5.91
C PHE A 90 8.53 -4.58 -6.44
N GLU A 91 9.40 -5.45 -6.95
CA GLU A 91 8.99 -6.71 -7.60
C GLU A 91 8.51 -7.77 -6.61
N TRP A 92 9.17 -7.84 -5.45
CA TRP A 92 8.82 -8.78 -4.39
C TRP A 92 7.47 -8.45 -3.72
N ILE A 93 6.94 -7.24 -3.94
CA ILE A 93 5.58 -6.86 -3.57
C ILE A 93 4.80 -6.50 -4.85
N PRO A 94 4.19 -7.48 -5.54
CA PRO A 94 3.53 -7.27 -6.83
C PRO A 94 2.16 -6.56 -6.65
N VAL A 95 2.17 -5.25 -6.40
CA VAL A 95 0.97 -4.43 -6.15
C VAL A 95 -0.05 -4.48 -7.29
N ASN A 96 0.39 -4.81 -8.51
CA ASN A 96 -0.50 -4.98 -9.65
C ASN A 96 -1.51 -6.13 -9.46
N LEU A 97 -1.23 -7.12 -8.61
CA LEU A 97 -2.16 -8.22 -8.33
C LEU A 97 -3.47 -7.76 -7.68
N VAL A 98 -3.42 -6.65 -6.94
CA VAL A 98 -4.60 -6.11 -6.25
C VAL A 98 -5.27 -4.97 -7.02
N ARG A 99 -4.68 -4.50 -8.13
CA ARG A 99 -5.09 -3.27 -8.84
C ARG A 99 -6.21 -3.50 -9.85
N ASN A 100 -7.24 -2.65 -9.80
CA ASN A 100 -8.28 -2.52 -10.81
C ASN A 100 -7.97 -1.39 -11.82
N LYS A 101 -8.57 -1.44 -13.02
CA LYS A 101 -8.36 -0.49 -14.13
C LYS A 101 -8.81 0.95 -13.83
N THR A 102 -9.78 1.14 -12.93
CA THR A 102 -10.38 2.45 -12.64
C THR A 102 -9.90 3.01 -11.30
N TYR A 103 -10.38 2.43 -10.21
CA TYR A 103 -9.93 2.68 -8.84
C TYR A 103 -10.03 1.36 -8.09
N THR A 104 -9.25 1.23 -7.03
CA THR A 104 -9.11 -0.06 -6.33
C THR A 104 -9.57 0.09 -4.89
N PRO A 105 -10.82 -0.29 -4.58
CA PRO A 105 -11.26 -0.47 -3.20
C PRO A 105 -10.49 -1.62 -2.56
N ILE A 106 -10.02 -1.39 -1.34
CA ILE A 106 -9.30 -2.37 -0.54
C ILE A 106 -9.81 -2.39 0.90
N LYS A 107 -9.45 -3.45 1.61
CA LYS A 107 -9.45 -3.52 3.07
C LYS A 107 -8.05 -3.91 3.51
N ILE A 108 -7.67 -3.47 4.70
CA ILE A 108 -6.39 -3.84 5.31
C ILE A 108 -6.63 -4.39 6.71
N TYR A 109 -5.82 -5.35 7.11
CA TYR A 109 -5.86 -5.96 8.44
C TYR A 109 -4.48 -6.51 8.80
N LYS A 110 -4.23 -6.68 10.10
CA LYS A 110 -3.01 -7.34 10.57
C LYS A 110 -2.94 -8.76 10.05
N GLU A 111 -1.76 -9.18 9.60
CA GLU A 111 -1.53 -10.59 9.33
C GLU A 111 -1.66 -11.36 10.66
N ALA A 112 -2.45 -12.44 10.65
CA ALA A 112 -2.52 -13.33 11.79
C ALA A 112 -1.19 -14.09 11.89
N ASN A 113 -0.54 -14.02 13.06
CA ASN A 113 0.62 -14.85 13.37
C ASN A 113 0.24 -16.33 13.41
#